data_AF-A0AAW4NXS9-F1
#
_entry.id   AF-A0AAW4NXS9-F1
#
_cell.length_a   1.000
_cell.length_b   1.000
_cell.length_c   1.000
_cell.angle_alpha   90.00
_cell.angle_beta   90.00
_cell.angle_gamma   90.00
#
_symmetry.space_group_name_H-M   'P 1'
#
loop_
_entity.id
_entity.type
_entity.pdbx_description
1 polymer ?
#
loop_
_entity_poly.entity_id
_entity_poly.type
_entity_poly.pdbx_seq_one_letter_code
_entity_poly.pdbx_strand_id
1 'polypeptide(L)'
;MKISALRSKARRNTLEVEHILAAAKARVPGLRDELNRLSDEFGWSHSPYLHDGTHVVPLAKWAEIAGAYAEEGIDALGVLAAEPDNAAYVIGLLEELRSHAAVNALMAFFAGVMQAPELTPETAWRLTSTFNLLLSIKGGVLATDEQAAAVRAFLMRLLPLATSEHQTFLIFCALRGVGDSSSLERLSNHRDLVSPYETIRTSTIRAIRQRLKNQR
;
A
#
# COMPACT_ATOMS: atom_id res chain seq x y z
N MET A 1 9.67 12.99 -13.18
CA MET A 1 10.94 13.39 -12.53
C MET A 1 12.10 13.12 -13.48
N LYS A 2 13.17 13.94 -13.51
CA LYS A 2 14.39 13.68 -14.33
C LYS A 2 15.58 13.35 -13.40
N ILE A 3 16.57 12.60 -13.89
CA ILE A 3 17.80 12.28 -13.13
C ILE A 3 18.51 13.55 -12.61
N SER A 4 18.64 14.59 -13.44
CA SER A 4 19.29 15.84 -13.02
C SER A 4 18.58 16.52 -11.84
N ALA A 5 17.25 16.39 -11.76
CA ALA A 5 16.47 16.93 -10.64
C ALA A 5 16.69 16.11 -9.36
N LEU A 6 16.80 14.78 -9.46
CA LEU A 6 17.15 13.92 -8.32
C LEU A 6 18.54 14.29 -7.77
N ARG A 7 19.55 14.40 -8.64
CA ARG A 7 20.91 14.84 -8.25
C ARG A 7 20.90 16.19 -7.54
N SER A 8 20.18 17.16 -8.10
CA SER A 8 20.06 18.50 -7.53
C SER A 8 19.38 18.51 -6.16
N LYS A 9 18.38 17.65 -5.95
CA LYS A 9 17.71 17.50 -4.66
C LYS A 9 18.58 16.80 -3.63
N ALA A 10 19.28 15.73 -4.02
CA ALA A 10 20.23 15.02 -3.15
C ALA A 10 21.34 15.94 -2.65
N ARG A 11 22.00 16.69 -3.55
CA ARG A 11 23.05 17.66 -3.20
C ARG A 11 22.58 18.78 -2.26
N ARG A 12 21.31 19.14 -2.32
CA ARG A 12 20.69 20.15 -1.44
C ARG A 12 20.10 19.57 -0.17
N ASN A 13 20.22 18.26 0.05
CA ASN A 13 19.58 17.54 1.14
C ASN A 13 18.05 17.76 1.20
N THR A 14 17.40 17.80 0.04
CA THR A 14 15.95 18.00 -0.15
C THR A 14 15.32 16.89 -0.98
N LEU A 15 16.02 15.75 -1.08
CA LEU A 15 15.47 14.55 -1.69
C LEU A 15 14.54 13.87 -0.68
N GLU A 16 13.39 13.44 -1.17
CA GLU A 16 12.36 12.76 -0.39
C GLU A 16 11.94 11.51 -1.16
N VAL A 17 11.30 10.56 -0.46
CA VAL A 17 10.89 9.27 -1.02
C VAL A 17 9.97 9.47 -2.23
N GLU A 18 9.06 10.43 -2.17
CA GLU A 18 8.10 10.78 -3.22
C GLU A 18 8.80 11.16 -4.53
N HIS A 19 9.98 11.78 -4.45
CA HIS A 19 10.77 12.09 -5.63
C HIS A 19 11.34 10.84 -6.30
N ILE A 20 11.80 9.87 -5.49
CA ILE A 20 12.30 8.58 -5.95
C ILE A 20 11.16 7.77 -6.57
N LEU A 21 10.02 7.66 -5.87
CA LEU A 21 8.84 6.94 -6.35
C LEU A 21 8.29 7.56 -7.64
N ALA A 22 8.25 8.89 -7.75
CA ALA A 22 7.81 9.57 -8.97
C ALA A 22 8.76 9.32 -10.16
N ALA A 23 10.05 9.12 -9.92
CA ALA A 23 11.00 8.72 -10.96
C ALA A 23 10.82 7.25 -11.35
N ALA A 24 10.62 6.37 -10.36
CA ALA A 24 10.40 4.95 -10.57
C ALA A 24 9.12 4.67 -11.36
N LYS A 25 8.02 5.31 -10.97
CA LYS A 25 6.73 5.27 -11.68
C LYS A 25 6.82 5.70 -13.14
N ALA A 26 7.67 6.68 -13.43
CA ALA A 26 7.96 7.13 -14.79
C ALA A 26 8.98 6.25 -15.54
N ARG A 27 9.51 5.20 -14.89
CA ARG A 27 10.55 4.29 -15.39
C ARG A 27 11.71 5.04 -16.06
N VAL A 28 12.24 6.04 -15.36
CA VAL A 28 13.31 6.89 -15.89
C VAL A 28 14.53 6.01 -16.26
N PRO A 29 15.02 6.06 -17.51
CA PRO A 29 16.18 5.25 -17.92
C PRO A 29 17.43 5.56 -17.09
N GLY A 30 18.15 4.51 -16.68
CA GLY A 30 19.35 4.64 -15.84
C GLY A 30 19.08 5.05 -14.38
N LEU A 31 17.82 4.99 -13.93
CA LEU A 31 17.46 5.39 -12.56
C LEU A 31 18.16 4.54 -11.50
N ARG A 32 18.24 3.22 -11.69
CA ARG A 32 18.88 2.31 -10.72
C ARG A 32 20.35 2.69 -10.46
N ASP A 33 21.14 2.79 -11.53
CA ASP A 33 22.55 3.18 -11.45
C ASP A 33 22.73 4.56 -10.82
N GLU A 34 21.83 5.49 -11.12
CA GLU A 34 21.84 6.82 -10.53
C GLU A 34 21.58 6.77 -9.02
N LEU A 35 20.54 6.06 -8.60
CA LEU A 35 20.16 5.96 -7.20
C LEU A 35 21.21 5.23 -6.38
N ASN A 36 21.83 4.18 -6.93
CA ASN A 36 22.96 3.49 -6.30
C ASN A 36 24.13 4.46 -6.08
N ARG A 37 24.53 5.21 -7.12
CA ARG A 37 25.60 6.19 -7.00
C ARG A 37 25.31 7.27 -5.95
N LEU A 38 24.09 7.80 -5.92
CA LEU A 38 23.69 8.80 -4.93
C LEU A 38 23.65 8.20 -3.51
N SER A 39 23.18 6.96 -3.38
CA SER A 39 23.18 6.23 -2.12
C SER A 39 24.60 6.11 -1.56
N ASP A 40 25.56 5.76 -2.40
CA ASP A 40 26.98 5.65 -2.02
C ASP A 40 27.60 7.03 -1.73
N GLU A 41 27.36 8.03 -2.58
CA GLU A 41 27.90 9.39 -2.45
C GLU A 41 27.45 10.07 -1.14
N PHE A 42 26.20 9.87 -0.73
CA PHE A 42 25.59 10.52 0.43
C PHE A 42 25.45 9.61 1.65
N GLY A 43 25.92 8.36 1.58
CA GLY A 43 25.87 7.42 2.69
C GLY A 43 24.45 7.13 3.20
N TRP A 44 23.49 6.93 2.29
CA TRP A 44 22.10 6.67 2.67
C TRP A 44 21.96 5.34 3.43
N SER A 45 21.07 5.33 4.43
CA SER A 45 20.81 4.13 5.22
C SER A 45 19.81 3.20 4.52
N HIS A 46 20.03 1.88 4.65
CA HIS A 46 19.02 0.86 4.33
C HIS A 46 18.07 0.59 5.51
N SER A 47 18.46 0.97 6.73
CA SER A 47 17.68 0.80 7.96
C SER A 47 16.95 2.09 8.34
N PRO A 48 15.72 2.02 8.86
CA PRO A 48 15.02 3.18 9.41
C PRO A 48 15.65 3.69 10.72
N TYR A 49 16.57 2.94 11.32
CA TYR A 49 17.32 3.33 12.51
C TYR A 49 18.83 3.18 12.29
N LEU A 50 19.58 4.22 12.65
CA LEU A 50 21.04 4.16 12.74
C LEU A 50 21.47 3.39 14.01
N HIS A 51 22.77 3.05 14.11
CA HIS A 51 23.32 2.31 15.24
C HIS A 51 23.12 3.00 16.61
N ASP A 52 22.99 4.32 16.62
CA ASP A 52 22.72 5.12 17.82
C ASP A 52 21.22 5.24 18.17
N GLY A 53 20.34 4.58 17.39
CA GLY A 53 18.89 4.63 17.54
C GLY A 53 18.22 5.83 16.86
N THR A 54 18.98 6.71 16.21
CA THR A 54 18.41 7.85 15.47
C THR A 54 17.53 7.33 14.32
N HIS A 55 16.28 7.77 14.31
CA HIS A 55 15.35 7.45 13.23
C HIS A 55 15.66 8.28 11.99
N VAL A 56 15.80 7.59 10.85
CA VAL A 56 16.13 8.19 9.55
C VAL A 56 15.23 7.63 8.48
N VAL A 57 15.07 8.38 7.38
CA VAL A 57 14.45 7.82 6.18
C VAL A 57 15.44 6.85 5.54
N PRO A 58 15.08 5.58 5.34
CA PRO A 58 15.96 4.57 4.73
C PRO A 58 16.03 4.76 3.21
N LEU A 59 16.62 5.87 2.76
CA LEU A 59 16.66 6.26 1.35
C LEU A 59 17.37 5.23 0.48
N ALA A 60 18.37 4.50 1.00
CA ALA A 60 19.05 3.46 0.23
C ALA A 60 18.12 2.27 -0.06
N LYS A 61 17.28 1.90 0.92
CA LYS A 61 16.28 0.84 0.72
C LYS A 61 15.20 1.29 -0.27
N TRP A 62 14.73 2.52 -0.19
CA TRP A 62 13.83 3.07 -1.21
C TRP A 62 14.47 3.11 -2.60
N ALA A 63 15.74 3.49 -2.69
CA ALA A 63 16.51 3.51 -3.93
C ALA A 63 16.63 2.12 -4.58
N GLU A 64 16.94 1.11 -3.78
CA GLU A 64 17.04 -0.29 -4.20
C GLU A 64 15.73 -0.79 -4.81
N ILE A 65 14.61 -0.68 -4.07
CA ILE A 65 13.29 -1.14 -4.51
C ILE A 65 12.81 -0.36 -5.75
N ALA A 66 12.95 0.96 -5.73
CA ALA A 66 12.55 1.84 -6.83
C ALA A 66 13.39 1.63 -8.09
N GLY A 67 14.69 1.42 -7.93
CA GLY A 67 15.62 1.14 -9.03
C GLY A 67 15.30 -0.18 -9.72
N ALA A 68 15.09 -1.25 -8.95
CA ALA A 68 14.70 -2.56 -9.47
C ALA A 68 13.40 -2.48 -10.29
N TYR A 69 12.37 -1.82 -9.76
CA TYR A 69 11.12 -1.62 -10.51
C TYR A 69 11.30 -0.81 -11.78
N ALA A 70 12.07 0.28 -11.74
CA ALA A 70 12.24 1.14 -12.91
C ALA A 70 12.85 0.36 -14.09
N GLU A 71 13.82 -0.50 -13.80
CA GLU A 71 14.52 -1.31 -14.80
C GLU A 71 13.71 -2.53 -15.23
N GLU A 72 13.26 -3.35 -14.29
CA GLU A 72 12.74 -4.70 -14.55
C GLU A 72 11.21 -4.81 -14.38
N GLY A 73 10.56 -3.78 -13.83
CA GLY A 73 9.10 -3.72 -13.68
C GLY A 73 8.59 -4.45 -12.43
N ILE A 74 7.31 -4.85 -12.48
CA ILE A 74 6.60 -5.48 -11.35
C ILE A 74 7.23 -6.82 -10.98
N ASP A 75 7.75 -7.59 -11.93
CA ASP A 75 8.28 -8.93 -11.68
C ASP A 75 9.47 -8.91 -10.71
N ALA A 76 10.37 -7.93 -10.83
CA ALA A 76 11.47 -7.74 -9.88
C ALA A 76 10.98 -7.40 -8.47
N LEU A 77 9.87 -6.68 -8.34
CA LEU A 77 9.26 -6.44 -7.03
C LEU A 77 8.72 -7.72 -6.39
N GLY A 78 8.29 -8.69 -7.19
CA GLY A 78 7.84 -9.99 -6.69
C GLY A 78 8.97 -10.77 -6.03
N VAL A 79 10.17 -10.73 -6.59
CA VAL A 79 11.37 -11.32 -5.99
C VAL A 79 11.71 -10.61 -4.67
N LEU A 80 11.72 -9.28 -4.68
CA LEU A 80 12.06 -8.49 -3.48
C LEU A 80 11.03 -8.64 -2.36
N ALA A 81 9.74 -8.82 -2.70
CA ALA A 81 8.66 -9.01 -1.74
C ALA A 81 8.74 -10.33 -0.97
N ALA A 82 9.52 -11.31 -1.46
CA ALA A 82 9.76 -12.57 -0.75
C ALA A 82 10.58 -12.37 0.54
N GLU A 83 11.35 -11.28 0.61
CA GLU A 83 12.05 -10.88 1.84
C GLU A 83 11.13 -10.04 2.73
N PRO A 84 10.83 -10.47 3.97
CA PRO A 84 9.89 -9.76 4.85
C PRO A 84 10.25 -8.29 5.10
N ASP A 85 11.54 -7.98 5.22
CA ASP A 85 12.03 -6.62 5.48
C ASP A 85 11.73 -5.65 4.34
N ASN A 86 11.51 -6.17 3.12
CA ASN A 86 11.18 -5.35 1.96
C ASN A 86 9.67 -5.06 1.83
N ALA A 87 8.82 -5.76 2.58
CA ALA A 87 7.36 -5.71 2.42
C ALA A 87 6.80 -4.28 2.49
N ALA A 88 7.23 -3.50 3.49
CA ALA A 88 6.78 -2.12 3.68
C ALA A 88 7.08 -1.22 2.46
N TYR A 89 8.24 -1.41 1.84
CA TYR A 89 8.73 -0.60 0.71
C TYR A 89 8.09 -1.02 -0.60
N VAL A 90 7.97 -2.33 -0.83
CA VAL A 90 7.27 -2.87 -2.00
C VAL A 90 5.80 -2.43 -1.99
N ILE A 91 5.13 -2.55 -0.83
CA ILE A 91 3.74 -2.09 -0.69
C ILE A 91 3.63 -0.59 -0.99
N GLY A 92 4.50 0.24 -0.43
CA GLY A 92 4.46 1.68 -0.65
C GLY A 92 4.74 2.09 -2.11
N LEU A 93 5.65 1.40 -2.80
CA LEU A 93 5.87 1.64 -4.23
C LEU A 93 4.65 1.23 -5.07
N LEU A 94 4.07 0.05 -4.82
CA LEU A 94 2.87 -0.42 -5.52
C LEU A 94 1.66 0.50 -5.28
N GLU A 95 1.52 1.03 -4.06
CA GLU A 95 0.52 2.06 -3.74
C GLU A 95 0.66 3.30 -4.64
N GLU A 96 1.88 3.79 -4.83
CA GLU A 96 2.13 4.97 -5.65
C GLU A 96 1.82 4.73 -7.14
N LEU A 97 1.93 3.50 -7.64
CA LEU A 97 1.61 3.20 -9.05
C LEU A 97 0.14 3.42 -9.39
N ARG A 98 -0.78 3.25 -8.44
CA ARG A 98 -2.23 3.46 -8.59
C ARG A 98 -2.83 2.83 -9.85
N SER A 99 -2.54 1.55 -10.07
CA SER A 99 -3.01 0.80 -11.24
C SER A 99 -3.57 -0.57 -10.87
N HIS A 100 -4.37 -1.17 -11.76
CA HIS A 100 -4.84 -2.54 -11.59
C HIS A 100 -3.69 -3.55 -11.49
N ALA A 101 -2.61 -3.34 -12.25
CA ALA A 101 -1.44 -4.19 -12.19
C ALA A 101 -0.79 -4.17 -10.80
N ALA A 102 -0.76 -2.99 -10.15
CA ALA A 102 -0.25 -2.88 -8.78
C ALA A 102 -1.16 -3.57 -7.75
N VAL A 103 -2.48 -3.47 -7.91
CA VAL A 103 -3.45 -4.19 -7.06
C VAL A 103 -3.28 -5.71 -7.21
N ASN A 104 -3.13 -6.20 -8.44
CA ASN A 104 -2.86 -7.62 -8.71
C ASN A 104 -1.52 -8.07 -8.10
N ALA A 105 -0.48 -7.24 -8.21
CA ALA A 105 0.82 -7.52 -7.63
C ALA A 105 0.75 -7.62 -6.09
N LEU A 106 0.06 -6.69 -5.42
CA LEU A 106 -0.18 -6.74 -3.97
C LEU A 106 -0.87 -8.04 -3.56
N MET A 107 -1.92 -8.44 -4.30
CA MET A 107 -2.63 -9.69 -4.05
C MET A 107 -1.75 -10.92 -4.25
N ALA A 108 -0.92 -10.93 -5.30
CA ALA A 108 -0.06 -12.06 -5.63
C ALA A 108 1.10 -12.20 -4.64
N PHE A 109 1.84 -11.12 -4.39
CA PHE A 109 3.05 -11.13 -3.56
C PHE A 109 2.73 -11.42 -2.10
N PHE A 110 1.60 -10.92 -1.61
CA PHE A 110 1.20 -11.06 -0.22
C PHE A 110 0.01 -12.01 -0.03
N ALA A 111 -0.19 -12.96 -0.95
CA ALA A 111 -1.27 -13.94 -0.87
C ALA A 111 -1.27 -14.70 0.47
N GLY A 112 -0.08 -15.10 0.97
CA GLY A 112 0.07 -15.75 2.28
C GLY A 112 -0.45 -14.88 3.44
N VAL A 113 -0.08 -13.60 3.44
CA VAL A 113 -0.58 -12.61 4.44
C VAL A 113 -2.09 -12.42 4.32
N MET A 114 -2.63 -12.40 3.09
CA MET A 114 -4.07 -12.29 2.89
C MET A 114 -4.82 -13.53 3.40
N GLN A 115 -4.23 -14.71 3.30
CA GLN A 115 -4.82 -15.96 3.77
C GLN A 115 -4.72 -16.16 5.29
N ALA A 116 -3.62 -15.74 5.91
CA ALA A 116 -3.36 -15.89 7.35
C ALA A 116 -2.84 -14.56 7.96
N PRO A 117 -3.67 -13.51 8.02
CA PRO A 117 -3.26 -12.17 8.46
C PRO A 117 -2.69 -12.12 9.89
N GLU A 118 -3.11 -13.04 10.74
CA GLU A 118 -2.66 -13.18 12.12
C GLU A 118 -1.16 -13.52 12.26
N LEU A 119 -0.55 -14.14 11.24
CA LEU A 119 0.86 -14.52 11.26
C LEU A 119 1.79 -13.34 11.02
N THR A 120 1.33 -12.32 10.30
CA THR A 120 2.10 -11.12 9.96
C THR A 120 1.21 -9.87 10.07
N PRO A 121 0.79 -9.50 11.29
CA PRO A 121 -0.25 -8.49 11.50
C PRO A 121 0.15 -7.11 10.98
N GLU A 122 1.43 -6.72 11.13
CA GLU A 122 1.90 -5.42 10.62
C GLU A 122 1.69 -5.28 9.11
N THR A 123 2.10 -6.30 8.34
CA THR A 123 1.91 -6.33 6.88
C THR A 123 0.42 -6.38 6.51
N ALA A 124 -0.40 -7.13 7.25
CA ALA A 124 -1.84 -7.19 7.01
C ALA A 124 -2.53 -5.82 7.19
N TRP A 125 -2.19 -5.08 8.24
CA TRP A 125 -2.73 -3.74 8.46
C TRP A 125 -2.21 -2.73 7.43
N ARG A 126 -0.95 -2.87 7.00
CA ARG A 126 -0.40 -2.05 5.93
C ARG A 126 -1.12 -2.29 4.59
N LEU A 127 -1.34 -3.55 4.21
CA LEU A 127 -2.13 -3.91 3.03
C LEU A 127 -3.55 -3.34 3.10
N THR A 128 -4.18 -3.38 4.27
CA THR A 128 -5.52 -2.80 4.48
C THR A 128 -5.54 -1.30 4.20
N SER A 129 -4.55 -0.57 4.73
CA SER A 129 -4.36 0.86 4.45
C SER A 129 -4.15 1.11 2.96
N THR A 130 -3.27 0.34 2.31
CA THR A 130 -2.98 0.48 0.89
C THR A 130 -4.20 0.16 0.02
N PHE A 131 -4.98 -0.88 0.33
CA PHE A 131 -6.22 -1.17 -0.41
C PHE A 131 -7.29 -0.07 -0.21
N ASN A 132 -7.39 0.52 0.99
CA ASN A 132 -8.25 1.69 1.18
C ASN A 132 -7.82 2.85 0.29
N LEU A 133 -6.52 3.17 0.25
CA LEU A 133 -5.97 4.26 -0.57
C LEU A 133 -6.01 3.98 -2.07
N LEU A 134 -5.93 2.72 -2.49
CA LEU A 134 -6.02 2.36 -3.90
C LEU A 134 -7.46 2.26 -4.39
N LEU A 135 -8.37 1.70 -3.60
CA LEU A 135 -9.68 1.24 -4.10
C LEU A 135 -10.87 2.04 -3.57
N SER A 136 -10.71 2.76 -2.47
CA SER A 136 -11.85 3.34 -1.73
C SER A 136 -11.87 4.86 -1.67
N ILE A 137 -10.77 5.53 -2.01
CA ILE A 137 -10.72 7.00 -2.06
C ILE A 137 -11.11 7.53 -3.44
N LYS A 138 -11.53 8.80 -3.48
CA LYS A 138 -11.84 9.50 -4.74
C LYS A 138 -10.61 9.52 -5.64
N GLY A 139 -10.78 9.09 -6.90
CA GLY A 139 -9.68 8.98 -7.87
C GLY A 139 -8.81 7.73 -7.67
N GLY A 140 -9.23 6.79 -6.83
CA GLY A 140 -8.66 5.45 -6.75
C GLY A 140 -9.00 4.58 -7.97
N VAL A 141 -8.34 3.43 -8.05
CA VAL A 141 -8.59 2.37 -9.03
C VAL A 141 -9.95 1.73 -8.75
N LEU A 142 -10.81 1.69 -9.76
CA LEU A 142 -12.06 0.94 -9.68
C LEU A 142 -11.73 -0.55 -9.74
N ALA A 143 -11.84 -1.28 -8.62
CA ALA A 143 -11.50 -2.69 -8.58
C ALA A 143 -12.27 -3.52 -9.62
N THR A 144 -11.60 -4.48 -10.26
CA THR A 144 -12.30 -5.55 -11.01
C THR A 144 -13.08 -6.44 -10.04
N ASP A 145 -14.00 -7.26 -10.55
CA ASP A 145 -14.78 -8.17 -9.70
C ASP A 145 -13.88 -9.17 -8.95
N GLU A 146 -12.84 -9.68 -9.61
CA GLU A 146 -11.84 -10.56 -9.00
C GLU A 146 -11.06 -9.87 -7.89
N GLN A 147 -10.55 -8.65 -8.15
CA GLN A 147 -9.85 -7.85 -7.15
C GLN A 147 -10.76 -7.53 -5.97
N ALA A 148 -12.00 -7.12 -6.25
CA ALA A 148 -12.98 -6.80 -5.21
C ALA A 148 -13.31 -8.03 -4.36
N ALA A 149 -13.46 -9.22 -4.96
CA ALA A 149 -13.73 -10.45 -4.24
C ALA A 149 -12.55 -10.84 -3.32
N ALA A 150 -11.32 -10.84 -3.84
CA ALA A 150 -10.13 -11.23 -3.09
C ALA A 150 -9.84 -10.27 -1.93
N VAL A 151 -9.86 -8.95 -2.19
CA VAL A 151 -9.64 -7.94 -1.15
C VAL A 151 -10.75 -7.98 -0.10
N ARG A 152 -12.02 -8.14 -0.52
CA ARG A 152 -13.13 -8.28 0.43
C ARG A 152 -12.98 -9.51 1.32
N ALA A 153 -12.62 -10.66 0.76
CA ALA A 153 -12.41 -11.88 1.53
C ALA A 153 -11.31 -11.70 2.60
N PHE A 154 -10.20 -11.06 2.22
CA PHE A 154 -9.13 -10.68 3.13
C PHE A 154 -9.63 -9.75 4.26
N LEU A 155 -10.32 -8.66 3.91
CA LEU A 155 -10.85 -7.69 4.89
C LEU A 155 -11.82 -8.34 5.88
N MET A 156 -12.66 -9.26 5.41
CA MET A 156 -13.60 -9.99 6.28
C MET A 156 -12.91 -10.98 7.20
N ARG A 157 -11.80 -11.57 6.77
CA ARG A 157 -10.94 -12.42 7.61
C ARG A 157 -10.21 -11.61 8.68
N LEU A 158 -9.79 -10.39 8.34
CA LEU A 158 -9.08 -9.50 9.25
C LEU A 158 -9.99 -8.86 10.32
N LEU A 159 -11.28 -8.64 10.00
CA LEU A 159 -12.25 -8.01 10.89
C LEU A 159 -12.32 -8.60 12.31
N PRO A 160 -12.43 -9.93 12.53
CA PRO A 160 -12.44 -10.50 13.88
C PRO A 160 -11.11 -10.35 14.63
N LEU A 161 -10.01 -10.03 13.93
CA LEU A 161 -8.69 -9.81 14.53
C LEU A 161 -8.46 -8.36 14.98
N ALA A 162 -9.40 -7.44 14.68
CA ALA A 162 -9.31 -6.06 15.10
C ALA A 162 -9.42 -5.93 16.62
N THR A 163 -8.38 -5.40 17.26
CA THR A 163 -8.33 -5.17 18.72
C THR A 163 -8.68 -3.74 19.11
N SER A 164 -8.76 -2.83 18.13
CA SER A 164 -9.08 -1.42 18.34
C SER A 164 -10.18 -0.92 17.39
N GLU A 165 -10.91 0.11 17.80
CA GLU A 165 -11.91 0.75 16.93
C GLU A 165 -11.27 1.36 15.67
N HIS A 166 -10.02 1.83 15.76
CA HIS A 166 -9.27 2.33 14.61
C HIS A 166 -9.05 1.25 13.54
N GLN A 167 -8.73 0.01 13.95
CA GLN A 167 -8.57 -1.12 13.03
C GLN A 167 -9.90 -1.51 12.38
N THR A 168 -10.98 -1.60 13.16
CA THR A 168 -12.34 -1.83 12.63
C THR A 168 -12.72 -0.73 11.62
N PHE A 169 -12.45 0.53 11.97
CA PHE A 169 -12.66 1.68 11.11
C PHE A 169 -11.91 1.58 9.78
N LEU A 170 -10.63 1.18 9.82
CA LEU A 170 -9.80 1.05 8.63
C LEU A 170 -10.36 0.00 7.67
N ILE A 171 -10.81 -1.14 8.21
CA ILE A 171 -11.46 -2.20 7.43
C ILE A 171 -12.73 -1.68 6.78
N PHE A 172 -13.57 -0.95 7.51
CA PHE A 172 -14.81 -0.39 6.96
C PHE A 172 -14.50 0.60 5.84
N CYS A 173 -13.49 1.45 6.04
CA CYS A 173 -13.02 2.36 5.02
C CYS A 173 -12.59 1.64 3.74
N ALA A 174 -11.83 0.55 3.85
CA ALA A 174 -11.39 -0.27 2.72
C ALA A 174 -12.55 -1.01 2.03
N LEU A 175 -13.57 -1.43 2.78
CA LEU A 175 -14.75 -2.10 2.23
C LEU A 175 -15.61 -1.20 1.35
N ARG A 176 -15.48 0.12 1.42
CA ARG A 176 -16.22 1.04 0.52
C ARG A 176 -15.96 0.75 -0.97
N GLY A 177 -14.72 0.42 -1.32
CA GLY A 177 -14.30 0.16 -2.70
C GLY A 177 -14.67 -1.24 -3.21
N VAL A 178 -14.84 -2.21 -2.31
CA VAL A 178 -14.89 -3.65 -2.67
C VAL A 178 -16.06 -4.44 -2.06
N GLY A 179 -16.80 -3.84 -1.13
CA GLY A 179 -17.84 -4.49 -0.33
C GLY A 179 -19.09 -4.86 -1.12
N ASP A 180 -19.70 -5.99 -0.76
CA ASP A 180 -20.91 -6.55 -1.40
C ASP A 180 -22.07 -6.70 -0.40
N SER A 181 -23.12 -7.43 -0.79
CA SER A 181 -24.26 -7.73 0.09
C SER A 181 -23.84 -8.45 1.39
N SER A 182 -22.88 -9.38 1.34
CA SER A 182 -22.36 -10.05 2.54
C SER A 182 -21.62 -9.08 3.47
N SER A 183 -20.96 -8.08 2.88
CA SER A 183 -20.32 -7.01 3.63
C SER A 183 -21.34 -6.13 4.34
N LEU A 184 -22.44 -5.80 3.67
CA LEU A 184 -23.52 -5.03 4.27
C LEU A 184 -24.13 -5.73 5.47
N GLU A 185 -24.36 -7.05 5.37
CA GLU A 185 -24.89 -7.85 6.47
C GLU A 185 -23.94 -7.82 7.68
N ARG A 186 -22.65 -8.10 7.45
CA ARG A 186 -21.63 -8.06 8.51
C ARG A 186 -21.48 -6.69 9.15
N LEU A 187 -21.49 -5.62 8.36
CA LEU A 187 -21.41 -4.25 8.86
C LEU A 187 -22.63 -3.88 9.69
N SER A 188 -23.83 -4.30 9.26
CA SER A 188 -25.09 -4.00 9.95
C SER A 188 -25.22 -4.75 11.28
N ASN A 189 -24.68 -5.97 11.34
CA ASN A 189 -24.70 -6.81 12.55
C ASN A 189 -23.48 -6.58 13.47
N HIS A 190 -22.54 -5.70 13.09
CA HIS A 190 -21.41 -5.38 13.95
C HIS A 190 -21.91 -4.62 15.18
N ARG A 191 -21.32 -4.91 16.36
CA ARG A 191 -21.58 -4.13 17.60
C ARG A 191 -21.49 -2.63 17.32
N ASP A 192 -22.29 -1.85 18.03
CA ASP A 192 -22.26 -0.41 17.90
C ASP A 192 -20.87 0.15 18.20
N LEU A 193 -20.47 1.12 17.38
CA LEU A 193 -19.17 1.77 17.48
C LEU A 193 -19.34 3.11 18.19
N VAL A 194 -18.33 3.53 18.94
CA VAL A 194 -18.36 4.85 19.56
C VAL A 194 -18.23 5.93 18.47
N SER A 195 -18.86 7.09 18.68
CA SER A 195 -18.64 8.25 17.81
C SER A 195 -17.15 8.60 17.75
N PRO A 196 -16.56 8.90 16.57
CA PRO A 196 -17.21 9.18 15.28
C PRO A 196 -17.38 7.95 14.36
N TYR A 197 -16.95 6.76 14.78
CA TYR A 197 -16.86 5.57 13.93
C TYR A 197 -18.22 5.08 13.41
N GLU A 198 -19.30 5.35 14.15
CA GLU A 198 -20.67 5.05 13.72
C GLU A 198 -21.07 5.79 12.43
N THR A 199 -20.62 7.04 12.29
CA THR A 199 -20.87 7.84 11.08
C THR A 199 -20.16 7.21 9.87
N ILE A 200 -18.99 6.61 10.10
CA ILE A 200 -18.24 5.92 9.06
C ILE A 200 -18.89 4.58 8.68
N ARG A 201 -19.43 3.83 9.64
CA ARG A 201 -20.24 2.63 9.35
C ARG A 201 -21.39 2.98 8.42
N THR A 202 -22.13 4.03 8.75
CA THR A 202 -23.27 4.50 7.95
C THR A 202 -22.85 4.96 6.56
N SER A 203 -21.77 5.73 6.45
CA SER A 203 -21.26 6.20 5.15
C SER A 203 -20.73 5.06 4.28
N THR A 204 -20.12 4.04 4.91
CA THR A 204 -19.62 2.83 4.23
C THR A 204 -20.77 2.00 3.67
N ILE A 205 -21.80 1.74 4.48
CA ILE A 205 -23.01 1.04 4.04
C ILE A 205 -23.64 1.76 2.84
N ARG A 206 -23.73 3.10 2.88
CA ARG A 206 -24.26 3.90 1.78
C ARG A 206 -23.42 3.76 0.51
N ALA A 207 -22.09 3.85 0.62
CA ALA A 207 -21.18 3.71 -0.50
C ALA A 207 -21.30 2.34 -1.18
N ILE A 208 -21.31 1.26 -0.39
CA ILE A 208 -21.47 -0.10 -0.90
C ILE A 208 -22.81 -0.25 -1.63
N ARG A 209 -23.92 0.21 -1.03
CA ARG A 209 -25.25 0.16 -1.67
C ARG A 209 -25.29 0.91 -2.99
N GLN A 210 -24.66 2.09 -3.06
CA GLN A 210 -24.63 2.88 -4.29
C GLN A 210 -23.85 2.15 -5.40
N ARG A 211 -22.70 1.57 -5.06
CA ARG A 211 -21.87 0.80 -6.01
C ARG A 211 -22.64 -0.39 -6.59
N LEU A 212 -23.30 -1.17 -5.73
CA LEU A 212 -24.09 -2.34 -6.14
C LEU A 212 -25.29 -1.98 -7.03
N LYS A 213 -25.85 -0.77 -6.88
CA LYS A 213 -26.90 -0.27 -7.78
C LYS A 213 -26.36 0.10 -9.15
N ASN A 214 -25.18 0.69 -9.21
CA ASN A 214 -24.55 1.15 -10.46
C ASN A 214 -23.94 0.00 -11.29
N GLN A 215 -23.78 -1.20 -10.71
CA GLN A 215 -23.31 -2.41 -11.39
C GLN A 215 -24.45 -3.24 -12.00
N ARG A 216 -25.71 -2.88 -11.73
CA ARG A 216 -26.91 -3.50 -12.32
C ARG A 216 -27.38 -2.70 -13.53
#